data_AF-A0A0R3RHD2-F1
#
_entry.id   AF-A0A0R3RHD2-F1
#
_cell.length_a   1.000
_cell.length_b   1.000
_cell.length_c   1.000
_cell.angle_alpha   90.00
_cell.angle_beta   90.00
_cell.angle_gamma   90.00
#
_symmetry.space_group_name_H-M   'P 1'
#
loop_
_entity.id
_entity.type
_entity.pdbx_description
1 polymer ?
#
loop_
_entity_poly.entity_id
_entity_poly.type
_entity_poly.pdbx_seq_one_letter_code
_entity_poly.pdbx_strand_id
1 'polypeptide(L)'
;MIIRRKRAFDLAQIESNLAEEEEQRLRWGLFRIEDSVQLRDKMCRKKCDENLRLGLDMVKVHTALGSISMPSVVDENDLKLFCRLDDQHSWCLRYCGFTIQFNVNDFICKDHFQEMTHLLPCYRHIIPVLKRECGAKRCGPYSNIDNMDIGHARGCHTLICDIKCTANVLIRHCANEYGRKAAHFIMNYTSQQVSFWMKELNDTIANSTVATPSACSRLICHKSDLSECFW
;
A
#
# COMPACT_ATOMS: atom_id res chain seq x y z
N MET A 1 69.91 -21.77 22.57
CA MET A 1 68.49 -22.08 22.83
C MET A 1 67.58 -21.01 22.20
N ILE A 2 67.49 -20.93 20.86
CA ILE A 2 66.72 -19.87 20.16
C ILE A 2 65.78 -20.45 19.06
N ILE A 3 65.98 -21.71 18.67
CA ILE A 3 65.27 -22.32 17.53
C ILE A 3 63.79 -22.66 17.84
N ARG A 4 63.45 -22.96 19.10
CA ARG A 4 62.07 -23.32 19.51
C ARG A 4 61.10 -22.12 19.53
N ARG A 5 61.57 -20.89 19.75
CA ARG A 5 60.71 -19.70 19.83
C ARG A 5 60.23 -19.20 18.46
N LYS A 6 61.04 -19.34 17.41
CA LYS A 6 60.65 -18.92 16.05
C LYS A 6 59.45 -19.73 15.53
N ARG A 7 59.49 -21.06 15.67
CA ARG A 7 58.40 -21.95 15.24
C ARG A 7 57.08 -21.73 15.97
N ALA A 8 57.11 -21.32 17.24
CA ALA A 8 55.90 -21.03 18.01
C ALA A 8 55.24 -19.70 17.59
N PHE A 9 56.07 -18.71 17.22
CA PHE A 9 55.58 -17.45 16.64
C PHE A 9 54.99 -17.67 15.23
N ASP A 10 55.65 -18.51 14.42
CA ASP A 10 55.16 -18.88 13.10
C ASP A 10 53.83 -19.64 13.20
N LEU A 11 53.66 -20.52 14.20
CA LEU A 11 52.40 -21.24 14.43
C LEU A 11 51.27 -20.29 14.86
N ALA A 12 51.54 -19.38 15.80
CA ALA A 12 50.56 -18.41 16.27
C ALA A 12 50.10 -17.45 15.15
N GLN A 13 51.03 -17.08 14.25
CA GLN A 13 50.70 -16.28 13.08
C GLN A 13 49.84 -17.05 12.07
N ILE A 14 50.11 -18.34 11.86
CA ILE A 14 49.28 -19.20 11.00
C ILE A 14 47.88 -19.39 11.59
N GLU A 15 47.77 -19.64 12.90
CA GLU A 15 46.48 -19.78 13.59
C GLU A 15 45.66 -18.48 13.55
N SER A 16 46.30 -17.32 13.71
CA SER A 16 45.66 -16.02 13.58
C SER A 16 45.12 -15.78 12.16
N ASN A 17 45.92 -16.10 11.14
CA ASN A 17 45.51 -15.96 9.75
C ASN A 17 44.37 -16.92 9.39
N LEU A 18 44.39 -18.16 9.92
CA LEU A 18 43.32 -19.13 9.73
C LEU A 18 42.01 -18.69 10.41
N ALA A 19 42.10 -18.11 11.61
CA ALA A 19 40.94 -17.56 12.31
C ALA A 19 40.32 -16.36 11.54
N GLU A 20 41.14 -15.47 11.00
CA GLU A 20 40.66 -14.37 10.15
C GLU A 20 40.02 -14.87 8.85
N GLU A 21 40.58 -15.91 8.21
CA GLU A 21 40.00 -16.53 7.03
C GLU A 21 38.66 -17.23 7.32
N GLU A 22 38.53 -17.89 8.48
CA GLU A 22 37.30 -18.55 8.90
C GLU A 22 36.20 -17.54 9.25
N GLU A 23 36.55 -16.44 9.92
CA GLU A 23 35.63 -15.33 10.20
C GLU A 23 35.16 -14.66 8.89
N GLN A 24 36.06 -14.44 7.93
CA GLN A 24 35.70 -13.96 6.60
C GLN A 24 34.78 -14.94 5.88
N ARG A 25 35.05 -16.25 5.91
CA ARG A 25 34.17 -17.27 5.32
C ARG A 25 32.78 -17.30 5.93
N LEU A 26 32.67 -17.19 7.26
CA LEU A 26 31.39 -17.12 7.97
C LEU A 26 30.61 -15.85 7.57
N ARG A 27 31.31 -14.70 7.47
CA ARG A 27 30.74 -13.44 7.01
C ARG A 27 30.26 -13.53 5.55
N TRP A 28 31.05 -14.08 4.64
CA TRP A 28 30.64 -14.33 3.24
C TRP A 28 29.50 -15.34 3.13
N GLY A 29 29.44 -16.34 4.00
CA GLY A 29 28.34 -17.30 4.11
C GLY A 29 27.03 -16.64 4.54
N LEU A 30 27.08 -15.76 5.54
CA LEU A 30 25.94 -14.96 6.02
C LEU A 30 25.40 -14.03 4.91
N PHE A 31 26.27 -13.29 4.21
CA PHE A 31 25.87 -12.43 3.10
C PHE A 31 25.18 -13.22 1.96
N ARG A 32 25.69 -14.41 1.61
CA ARG A 32 25.04 -15.28 0.60
C ARG A 32 23.68 -15.78 1.05
N ILE A 33 23.52 -16.11 2.34
CA ILE A 33 22.24 -16.58 2.88
C ILE A 33 21.24 -15.43 2.90
N GLU A 34 21.63 -14.25 3.36
CA GLU A 34 20.78 -13.06 3.45
C GLU A 34 20.30 -12.60 2.06
N ASP A 35 21.19 -12.55 1.07
CA ASP A 35 20.83 -12.32 -0.33
C ASP A 35 19.88 -13.42 -0.86
N SER A 36 20.12 -14.68 -0.51
CA SER A 36 19.28 -15.79 -0.97
C SER A 36 17.87 -15.78 -0.36
N VAL A 37 17.71 -15.29 0.87
CA VAL A 37 16.41 -15.14 1.55
C VAL A 37 15.67 -13.96 0.95
N GLN A 38 16.31 -12.79 0.79
CA GLN A 38 15.67 -11.64 0.15
C GLN A 38 15.28 -11.91 -1.31
N LEU A 39 16.10 -12.65 -2.07
CA LEU A 39 15.75 -13.09 -3.42
C LEU A 39 14.57 -14.06 -3.41
N ARG A 40 14.53 -15.01 -2.47
CA ARG A 40 13.43 -15.95 -2.31
C ARG A 40 12.12 -15.24 -1.97
N ASP A 41 12.16 -14.28 -1.08
CA ASP A 41 10.98 -13.50 -0.66
C ASP A 41 10.47 -12.62 -1.81
N LYS A 42 11.37 -11.98 -2.57
CA LYS A 42 11.02 -11.23 -3.78
C LYS A 42 10.40 -12.12 -4.85
N MET A 43 10.93 -13.33 -5.07
CA MET A 43 10.33 -14.31 -5.99
C MET A 43 8.96 -14.79 -5.49
N CYS A 44 8.80 -15.00 -4.18
CA CYS A 44 7.53 -15.42 -3.57
C CYS A 44 6.46 -14.35 -3.76
N ARG A 45 6.78 -13.09 -3.43
CA ARG A 45 5.89 -11.93 -3.68
C ARG A 45 5.51 -11.85 -5.15
N LYS A 46 6.49 -11.90 -6.05
CA LYS A 46 6.25 -11.80 -7.50
C LYS A 46 5.30 -12.89 -7.97
N LYS A 47 5.43 -14.11 -7.46
CA LYS A 47 4.51 -15.22 -7.79
C LYS A 47 3.10 -14.98 -7.27
N CYS A 48 2.95 -14.47 -6.05
CA CYS A 48 1.64 -14.07 -5.53
C CYS A 48 1.00 -12.98 -6.41
N ASP A 49 1.76 -11.94 -6.73
CA ASP A 49 1.31 -10.82 -7.57
C ASP A 49 0.94 -11.28 -8.99
N GLU A 50 1.72 -12.19 -9.58
CA GLU A 50 1.41 -12.79 -10.88
C GLU A 50 0.11 -13.60 -10.85
N ASN A 51 -0.12 -14.40 -9.81
CA ASN A 51 -1.35 -15.16 -9.64
C ASN A 51 -2.57 -14.25 -9.48
N LEU A 52 -2.44 -13.18 -8.68
CA LEU A 52 -3.49 -12.18 -8.55
C LEU A 52 -3.77 -11.52 -9.90
N ARG A 53 -2.73 -11.09 -10.63
CA ARG A 53 -2.88 -10.45 -11.94
C ARG A 53 -3.61 -11.35 -12.94
N LEU A 54 -3.23 -12.63 -13.02
CA LEU A 54 -3.90 -13.61 -13.87
C LEU A 54 -5.37 -13.82 -13.46
N GLY A 55 -5.66 -13.80 -12.16
CA GLY A 55 -7.03 -13.83 -11.67
C GLY A 55 -7.83 -12.58 -12.03
N LEU A 56 -7.21 -11.41 -11.92
CA LEU A 56 -7.82 -10.13 -12.25
C LEU A 56 -8.02 -9.93 -13.75
N ASP A 57 -7.29 -10.61 -14.63
CA ASP A 57 -7.60 -10.63 -16.07
C ASP A 57 -9.00 -11.23 -16.36
N MET A 58 -9.56 -12.00 -15.42
CA MET A 58 -10.92 -12.52 -15.48
C MET A 58 -11.98 -11.57 -14.88
N VAL A 59 -11.56 -10.45 -14.30
CA VAL A 59 -12.43 -9.45 -13.67
C VAL A 59 -12.23 -8.11 -14.39
N LYS A 60 -13.29 -7.37 -14.69
CA LYS A 60 -13.15 -6.09 -15.40
C LYS A 60 -12.63 -4.95 -14.51
N VAL A 61 -11.49 -5.13 -13.83
CA VAL A 61 -10.92 -4.14 -12.91
C VAL A 61 -10.10 -3.09 -13.68
N HIS A 62 -10.53 -1.84 -13.60
CA HIS A 62 -9.66 -0.69 -13.88
C HIS A 62 -9.08 -0.13 -12.58
N THR A 63 -7.76 -0.06 -12.51
CA THR A 63 -7.04 0.63 -11.44
C THR A 63 -7.07 2.14 -11.65
N ALA A 64 -7.08 2.85 -10.52
CA ALA A 64 -6.80 4.26 -10.31
C ALA A 64 -7.91 5.28 -10.65
N LEU A 65 -8.57 5.72 -9.59
CA LEU A 65 -9.10 7.07 -9.45
C LEU A 65 -7.97 7.99 -8.96
N GLY A 66 -6.99 8.27 -9.82
CA GLY A 66 -5.82 9.06 -9.42
C GLY A 66 -5.02 8.38 -8.31
N SER A 67 -4.79 9.09 -7.19
CA SER A 67 -4.16 8.52 -5.98
C SER A 67 -5.06 7.56 -5.19
N ILE A 68 -6.35 7.47 -5.54
CA ILE A 68 -7.30 6.55 -4.91
C ILE A 68 -7.31 5.24 -5.71
N SER A 69 -6.73 4.20 -5.13
CA SER A 69 -6.86 2.85 -5.67
C SER A 69 -8.29 2.39 -5.35
N MET A 70 -9.20 2.39 -6.32
CA MET A 70 -10.52 1.80 -6.16
C MET A 70 -10.72 0.75 -7.25
N PRO A 71 -11.18 -0.46 -6.92
CA PRO A 71 -11.42 -1.47 -7.93
C PRO A 71 -12.64 -1.04 -8.74
N SER A 72 -12.43 -0.83 -10.04
CA SER A 72 -13.53 -0.65 -10.98
C SER A 72 -14.16 -2.01 -11.23
N VAL A 73 -14.97 -2.52 -10.32
CA VAL A 73 -15.70 -3.77 -10.54
C VAL A 73 -17.00 -3.47 -11.30
N VAL A 74 -17.43 -4.38 -12.17
CA VAL A 74 -18.54 -4.13 -13.11
C VAL A 74 -19.90 -4.58 -12.58
N ASP A 75 -19.93 -5.63 -11.75
CA ASP A 75 -21.14 -6.13 -11.09
C ASP A 75 -20.82 -6.91 -9.80
N GLU A 76 -21.86 -7.39 -9.12
CA GLU A 76 -21.74 -8.12 -7.84
C GLU A 76 -20.94 -9.42 -7.98
N ASN A 77 -21.08 -10.15 -9.10
CA ASN A 77 -20.37 -11.42 -9.28
C ASN A 77 -18.89 -11.19 -9.48
N ASP A 78 -18.55 -10.16 -10.27
CA ASP A 78 -17.18 -9.68 -10.41
C ASP A 78 -16.63 -9.23 -9.05
N LEU A 79 -17.45 -8.64 -8.17
CA LEU A 79 -17.01 -8.22 -6.83
C LEU A 79 -16.73 -9.42 -5.92
N LYS A 80 -17.58 -10.45 -5.96
CA LYS A 80 -17.33 -11.71 -5.24
C LYS A 80 -16.04 -12.37 -5.69
N LEU A 81 -15.81 -12.44 -6.99
CA LEU A 81 -14.59 -13.04 -7.55
C LEU A 81 -13.37 -12.20 -7.18
N PHE A 82 -13.47 -10.88 -7.28
CA PHE A 82 -12.42 -9.95 -6.85
C PHE A 82 -12.02 -10.18 -5.39
N CYS A 83 -12.98 -10.18 -4.48
CA CYS A 83 -12.73 -10.37 -3.06
C CYS A 83 -12.12 -11.74 -2.74
N ARG A 84 -12.57 -12.80 -3.45
CA ARG A 84 -11.98 -14.13 -3.30
C ARG A 84 -10.51 -14.17 -3.75
N LEU A 85 -10.19 -13.50 -4.86
CA LEU A 85 -8.82 -13.44 -5.38
C LEU A 85 -7.91 -12.61 -4.45
N ASP A 86 -8.43 -11.51 -3.91
CA ASP A 86 -7.72 -10.67 -2.95
C ASP A 86 -7.43 -11.41 -1.64
N ASP A 87 -8.39 -12.19 -1.13
CA ASP A 87 -8.16 -13.08 0.02
C ASP A 87 -7.05 -14.09 -0.29
N GLN A 88 -7.11 -14.78 -1.44
CA GLN A 88 -6.08 -15.75 -1.83
C GLN A 88 -4.69 -15.12 -1.95
N HIS A 89 -4.61 -13.91 -2.53
CA HIS A 89 -3.37 -13.14 -2.61
C HIS A 89 -2.86 -12.77 -1.22
N SER A 90 -3.74 -12.32 -0.34
CA SER A 90 -3.42 -12.00 1.05
C SER A 90 -2.88 -13.22 1.81
N TRP A 91 -3.50 -14.39 1.64
CA TRP A 91 -2.99 -15.64 2.20
C TRP A 91 -1.61 -16.00 1.63
N CYS A 92 -1.39 -15.83 0.33
CA CYS A 92 -0.11 -16.07 -0.32
C CYS A 92 1.00 -15.16 0.24
N LEU A 93 0.73 -13.85 0.37
CA LEU A 93 1.69 -12.90 0.91
C LEU A 93 2.04 -13.19 2.38
N ARG A 94 1.05 -13.54 3.21
CA ARG A 94 1.30 -13.95 4.61
C ARG A 94 2.15 -15.22 4.68
N TYR A 95 1.92 -16.18 3.80
CA TYR A 95 2.74 -17.38 3.70
C TYR A 95 4.18 -17.07 3.28
N CYS A 96 4.38 -16.05 2.43
CA CYS A 96 5.70 -15.53 2.08
C CYS A 96 6.33 -14.65 3.20
N GLY A 97 5.70 -14.50 4.37
CA GLY A 97 6.25 -13.72 5.49
C GLY A 97 6.00 -12.21 5.41
N PHE A 98 5.15 -11.74 4.48
CA PHE A 98 4.83 -10.31 4.37
C PHE A 98 3.63 -9.90 5.22
N THR A 99 3.76 -8.75 5.88
CA THR A 99 2.64 -8.04 6.50
C THR A 99 1.89 -7.24 5.45
N ILE A 100 0.58 -7.41 5.39
CA ILE A 100 -0.28 -6.70 4.45
C ILE A 100 -0.80 -5.45 5.14
N GLN A 101 -0.53 -4.30 4.53
CA GLN A 101 -1.06 -3.01 4.97
C GLN A 101 -2.53 -2.91 4.60
N PHE A 102 -3.28 -2.11 5.37
CA PHE A 102 -4.67 -1.81 5.07
C PHE A 102 -4.80 -1.25 3.65
N ASN A 103 -5.70 -1.82 2.86
CA ASN A 103 -5.93 -1.44 1.48
C ASN A 103 -7.44 -1.32 1.19
N VAL A 104 -7.79 -0.79 0.02
CA VAL A 104 -9.18 -0.62 -0.41
C VAL A 104 -9.94 -1.94 -0.52
N ASN A 105 -9.24 -3.02 -0.84
CA ASN A 105 -9.85 -4.31 -1.07
C ASN A 105 -10.33 -4.88 0.26
N ASP A 106 -9.52 -4.78 1.31
CA ASP A 106 -9.90 -5.14 2.68
C ASP A 106 -11.13 -4.35 3.13
N PHE A 107 -11.13 -3.03 2.95
CA PHE A 107 -12.27 -2.17 3.31
C PHE A 107 -13.55 -2.63 2.61
N ILE A 108 -13.49 -2.87 1.29
CA ILE A 108 -14.65 -3.28 0.50
C ILE A 108 -15.06 -4.71 0.82
N CYS A 109 -14.13 -5.65 0.84
CA CYS A 109 -14.44 -7.08 0.86
C CYS A 109 -14.83 -7.61 2.23
N LYS A 110 -14.28 -7.02 3.31
CA LYS A 110 -14.55 -7.48 4.69
C LYS A 110 -15.72 -6.73 5.32
N ASP A 111 -15.72 -5.40 5.19
CA ASP A 111 -16.62 -4.57 6.00
C ASP A 111 -17.74 -3.92 5.17
N HIS A 112 -17.50 -3.67 3.88
CA HIS A 112 -18.38 -2.83 3.06
C HIS A 112 -18.90 -3.51 1.77
N PHE A 113 -18.95 -4.85 1.74
CA PHE A 113 -19.27 -5.59 0.52
C PHE A 113 -20.67 -5.25 0.01
N GLN A 114 -21.67 -5.30 0.90
CA GLN A 114 -23.06 -5.01 0.54
C GLN A 114 -23.23 -3.57 0.09
N GLU A 115 -22.64 -2.62 0.80
CA GLU A 115 -22.73 -1.20 0.46
C GLU A 115 -22.10 -0.92 -0.91
N MET A 116 -20.91 -1.47 -1.18
CA MET A 116 -20.26 -1.35 -2.48
C MET A 116 -21.12 -1.93 -3.60
N THR A 117 -21.70 -3.13 -3.43
CA THR A 117 -22.61 -3.73 -4.42
C THR A 117 -23.75 -2.80 -4.81
N HIS A 118 -24.34 -2.08 -3.84
CA HIS A 118 -25.40 -1.11 -4.11
C HIS A 118 -24.89 0.13 -4.86
N LEU A 119 -23.61 0.50 -4.72
CA LEU A 119 -23.00 1.69 -5.34
C LEU A 119 -22.31 1.41 -6.68
N LEU A 120 -22.04 0.14 -7.01
CA LEU A 120 -21.39 -0.30 -8.26
C LEU A 120 -21.99 0.31 -9.53
N PRO A 121 -23.33 0.38 -9.72
CA PRO A 121 -23.91 1.00 -10.91
C PRO A 121 -23.44 2.43 -11.15
N CYS A 122 -23.32 3.24 -10.09
CA CYS A 122 -22.81 4.60 -10.17
C CYS A 122 -21.34 4.60 -10.60
N TYR A 123 -20.48 3.90 -9.85
CA TYR A 123 -19.04 3.89 -10.12
C TYR A 123 -18.74 3.41 -11.54
N ARG A 124 -19.36 2.31 -11.97
CA ARG A 124 -19.25 1.76 -13.33
C ARG A 124 -19.57 2.81 -14.39
N HIS A 125 -20.65 3.56 -14.21
CA HIS A 125 -21.07 4.56 -15.17
C HIS A 125 -20.08 5.73 -15.26
N ILE A 126 -19.53 6.17 -14.12
CA ILE A 126 -18.74 7.39 -14.06
C ILE A 126 -17.23 7.21 -14.26
N ILE A 127 -16.70 5.99 -14.18
CA ILE A 127 -15.26 5.71 -14.38
C ILE A 127 -14.66 6.37 -15.63
N PRO A 128 -15.29 6.31 -16.83
CA PRO A 128 -14.76 6.99 -18.01
C PRO A 128 -14.71 8.51 -17.87
N VAL A 129 -15.67 9.10 -17.16
CA VAL A 129 -15.74 10.55 -16.89
C VAL A 129 -14.65 10.93 -15.90
N LEU A 130 -14.50 10.17 -14.82
CA LEU A 130 -13.46 10.39 -13.81
C LEU A 130 -12.06 10.35 -14.41
N LYS A 131 -11.77 9.39 -15.30
CA LYS A 131 -10.46 9.32 -15.99
C LYS A 131 -10.16 10.54 -16.86
N ARG A 132 -11.19 11.27 -17.30
CA ARG A 132 -11.07 12.47 -18.14
C ARG A 132 -10.99 13.73 -17.30
N GLU A 133 -11.80 13.84 -16.27
CA GLU A 133 -11.99 15.07 -15.48
C GLU A 133 -11.13 15.14 -14.21
N CYS A 134 -10.80 13.97 -13.66
CA CYS A 134 -9.96 13.79 -12.49
C CYS A 134 -8.69 13.03 -12.89
N GLY A 135 -7.69 12.97 -12.00
CA GLY A 135 -6.44 12.29 -12.28
C GLY A 135 -5.24 13.23 -12.45
N ALA A 136 -4.15 12.68 -12.99
CA ALA A 136 -2.84 13.33 -13.00
C ALA A 136 -2.82 14.69 -13.71
N LYS A 137 -3.69 14.89 -14.71
CA LYS A 137 -3.82 16.16 -15.44
C LYS A 137 -4.38 17.30 -14.59
N ARG A 138 -5.12 16.98 -13.52
CA ARG A 138 -5.78 17.97 -12.65
C ARG A 138 -5.17 18.05 -11.26
N CYS A 139 -4.87 16.89 -10.67
CA CYS A 139 -4.40 16.78 -9.29
C CYS A 139 -2.97 16.22 -9.18
N GLY A 140 -2.37 15.75 -10.28
CA GLY A 140 -1.01 15.24 -10.31
C GLY A 140 0.06 16.33 -10.48
N PRO A 141 1.34 15.94 -10.61
CA PRO A 141 1.82 14.58 -10.81
C PRO A 141 1.76 13.70 -9.55
N TYR A 142 1.48 12.41 -9.74
CA TYR A 142 1.56 11.40 -8.67
C TYR A 142 3.03 10.99 -8.51
N SER A 143 3.60 11.27 -7.34
CA SER A 143 4.92 10.78 -6.95
C SER A 143 4.73 9.59 -6.01
N ASN A 144 5.69 8.66 -6.00
CA ASN A 144 5.71 7.65 -4.94
C ASN A 144 5.80 8.37 -3.60
N ILE A 145 4.95 7.96 -2.65
CA ILE A 145 4.99 8.50 -1.29
C ILE A 145 6.27 7.96 -0.67
N ASP A 146 7.27 8.82 -0.53
CA ASP A 146 8.44 8.50 0.30
C ASP A 146 7.97 8.41 1.76
N ASN A 147 8.46 7.43 2.53
CA ASN A 147 8.12 7.19 3.95
C ASN A 147 8.60 8.32 4.90
N MET A 148 8.89 9.51 4.38
CA MET A 148 9.23 10.69 5.12
C MET A 148 7.99 11.58 5.30
N ASP A 149 7.92 12.36 6.37
CA ASP A 149 6.81 13.28 6.68
C ASP A 149 6.39 14.17 5.48
N ILE A 150 7.38 14.62 4.70
CA ILE A 150 7.19 15.45 3.51
C ILE A 150 6.44 14.68 2.39
N GLY A 151 6.73 13.37 2.25
CA GLY A 151 6.06 12.49 1.29
C GLY A 151 4.59 12.28 1.65
N HIS A 152 4.29 12.03 2.91
CA HIS A 152 2.90 11.90 3.39
C HIS A 152 2.11 13.20 3.27
N ALA A 153 2.70 14.36 3.60
CA ALA A 153 2.03 15.66 3.44
C ALA A 153 1.68 15.96 1.98
N ARG A 154 2.59 15.68 1.04
CA ARG A 154 2.34 15.82 -0.41
C ARG A 154 1.26 14.84 -0.86
N GLY A 155 1.31 13.59 -0.40
CA GLY A 155 0.29 12.58 -0.69
C GLY A 155 -1.12 13.02 -0.27
N CYS A 156 -1.26 13.53 0.96
CA CYS A 156 -2.52 14.05 1.47
C CYS A 156 -3.04 15.27 0.69
N HIS A 157 -2.16 16.19 0.26
CA HIS A 157 -2.57 17.31 -0.61
C HIS A 157 -3.16 16.83 -1.94
N THR A 158 -2.49 15.88 -2.58
CA THR A 158 -2.97 15.29 -3.84
C THR A 158 -4.29 14.54 -3.65
N LEU A 159 -4.41 13.80 -2.54
CA LEU A 159 -5.61 13.04 -2.20
C LEU A 159 -6.82 13.94 -1.93
N ILE A 160 -6.64 15.10 -1.29
CA ILE A 160 -7.70 16.11 -1.14
C ILE A 160 -8.22 16.55 -2.51
N CYS A 161 -7.33 16.83 -3.46
CA CYS A 161 -7.73 17.25 -4.81
C CYS A 161 -8.52 16.14 -5.52
N ASP A 162 -8.01 14.91 -5.49
CA ASP A 162 -8.64 13.75 -6.13
C ASP A 162 -10.02 13.46 -5.52
N ILE A 163 -10.17 13.52 -4.20
CA ILE A 163 -11.45 13.31 -3.51
C ILE A 163 -12.46 14.39 -3.86
N LYS A 164 -12.05 15.68 -3.85
CA LYS A 164 -12.94 16.78 -4.23
C LYS A 164 -13.41 16.63 -5.68
N CYS A 165 -12.51 16.29 -6.59
CA CYS A 165 -12.86 16.07 -7.99
C CYS A 165 -13.85 14.91 -8.12
N THR A 166 -13.51 13.77 -7.53
CA THR A 166 -14.28 12.52 -7.62
C THR A 166 -15.68 12.69 -7.03
N ALA A 167 -15.79 13.31 -5.86
CA ALA A 167 -17.08 13.59 -5.21
C ALA A 167 -17.99 14.48 -6.06
N ASN A 168 -17.44 15.54 -6.66
CA ASN A 168 -18.21 16.42 -7.54
C ASN A 168 -18.71 15.69 -8.79
N VAL A 169 -17.89 14.84 -9.40
CA VAL A 169 -18.30 14.02 -10.56
C VAL A 169 -19.39 13.02 -10.15
N LEU A 170 -19.21 12.32 -9.02
CA LEU A 170 -20.20 11.38 -8.47
C LEU A 170 -21.56 12.04 -8.27
N ILE A 171 -21.60 13.18 -7.57
CA ILE A 171 -22.86 13.90 -7.27
C ILE A 171 -23.53 14.40 -8.54
N ARG A 172 -22.74 14.89 -9.52
CA ARG A 172 -23.26 15.45 -10.77
C ARG A 172 -23.81 14.38 -11.71
N HIS A 173 -23.18 13.21 -11.77
CA HIS A 173 -23.47 12.19 -12.79
C HIS A 173 -24.29 11.01 -12.26
N CYS A 174 -24.27 10.74 -10.96
CA CYS A 174 -25.11 9.74 -10.33
C CYS A 174 -26.17 10.46 -9.49
N ALA A 175 -27.41 10.56 -9.99
CA ALA A 175 -28.60 11.12 -9.34
C ALA A 175 -28.37 11.63 -7.90
N ASN A 176 -28.35 12.95 -7.70
CA ASN A 176 -27.95 13.68 -6.49
C ASN A 176 -27.75 12.88 -5.18
N GLU A 177 -28.80 12.27 -4.61
CA GLU A 177 -28.66 11.49 -3.36
C GLU A 177 -27.79 10.24 -3.49
N TYR A 178 -27.92 9.51 -4.59
CA TYR A 178 -27.15 8.30 -4.87
C TYR A 178 -25.67 8.65 -5.09
N GLY A 179 -25.39 9.74 -5.82
CA GLY A 179 -24.05 10.27 -5.98
C GLY A 179 -23.44 10.78 -4.68
N ARG A 180 -24.24 11.37 -3.78
CA ARG A 180 -23.78 11.74 -2.42
C ARG A 180 -23.41 10.52 -1.59
N LYS A 181 -24.21 9.44 -1.62
CA LYS A 181 -23.87 8.18 -0.93
C LYS A 181 -22.57 7.58 -1.47
N ALA A 182 -22.40 7.55 -2.78
CA ALA A 182 -21.14 7.09 -3.39
C ALA A 182 -19.94 8.01 -3.07
N ALA A 183 -20.15 9.32 -3.00
CA ALA A 183 -19.11 10.25 -2.56
C ALA A 183 -18.75 10.05 -1.09
N HIS A 184 -19.74 9.79 -0.23
CA HIS A 184 -19.53 9.52 1.20
C HIS A 184 -18.71 8.24 1.41
N PHE A 185 -19.05 7.19 0.68
CA PHE A 185 -18.35 5.92 0.72
C PHE A 185 -16.84 6.04 0.47
N ILE A 186 -16.45 6.68 -0.64
CA ILE A 186 -15.04 6.80 -1.04
C ILE A 186 -14.26 7.72 -0.08
N MET A 187 -14.92 8.72 0.47
CA MET A 187 -14.34 9.60 1.48
C MET A 187 -14.12 8.87 2.82
N ASN A 188 -15.06 8.02 3.25
CA ASN A 188 -14.89 7.21 4.47
C ASN A 188 -13.68 6.27 4.33
N TYR A 189 -13.58 5.55 3.20
CA TYR A 189 -12.40 4.76 2.87
C TYR A 189 -11.11 5.59 2.97
N THR A 190 -11.10 6.76 2.33
CA THR A 190 -9.93 7.64 2.30
C THR A 190 -9.53 8.08 3.70
N SER A 191 -10.51 8.37 4.55
CA SER A 191 -10.28 8.77 5.94
C SER A 191 -9.60 7.66 6.75
N GLN A 192 -10.07 6.42 6.58
CA GLN A 192 -9.46 5.26 7.23
C GLN A 192 -8.05 4.98 6.69
N GLN A 193 -7.84 5.08 5.38
CA GLN A 193 -6.54 4.88 4.76
C GLN A 193 -5.50 5.88 5.30
N VAL A 194 -5.86 7.17 5.38
CA VAL A 194 -4.95 8.20 5.92
C VAL A 194 -4.71 7.98 7.41
N SER A 195 -5.73 7.57 8.17
CA SER A 195 -5.56 7.24 9.60
C SER A 195 -4.56 6.10 9.80
N PHE A 196 -4.58 5.09 8.93
CA PHE A 196 -3.62 3.99 8.95
C PHE A 196 -2.20 4.47 8.64
N TRP A 197 -2.03 5.31 7.59
CA TRP A 197 -0.73 5.91 7.26
C TRP A 197 -0.15 6.71 8.42
N MET A 198 -0.97 7.49 9.12
CA MET A 198 -0.52 8.30 10.26
C MET A 198 -0.13 7.43 11.45
N LYS A 199 -0.83 6.31 11.66
CA LYS A 199 -0.46 5.33 12.70
C LYS A 199 0.88 4.68 12.40
N GLU A 200 1.09 4.20 11.18
CA GLU A 200 2.38 3.61 10.76
C GLU A 200 3.54 4.62 10.89
N LEU A 201 3.30 5.88 10.54
CA LEU A 201 4.29 6.95 10.69
C LEU A 201 4.69 7.16 12.16
N ASN A 202 3.71 7.18 13.07
CA ASN A 202 3.96 7.30 14.50
C ASN A 202 4.69 6.08 15.07
N ASP A 203 4.33 4.87 14.64
CA ASP A 203 4.96 3.62 15.09
C ASP A 203 6.42 3.51 14.59
N THR A 204 6.73 4.06 13.41
CA THR A 204 8.08 4.05 12.83
C THR A 204 9.00 5.06 13.49
N ILE A 205 8.45 6.16 14.01
CA ILE A 205 9.21 7.26 14.61
C ILE A 205 9.03 7.22 16.14
N ALA A 206 9.61 6.19 16.76
CA ALA A 206 9.46 5.88 18.19
C ALA A 206 9.97 6.96 19.18
N ASN A 207 10.37 8.16 18.74
CA ASN A 207 10.96 9.20 19.60
C ASN A 207 10.64 10.66 19.20
N SER A 208 9.66 10.92 18.34
CA SER A 208 9.15 12.28 18.17
C SER A 208 7.63 12.31 18.08
N THR A 209 7.03 13.29 18.74
CA THR A 209 5.64 13.67 18.53
C THR A 209 5.53 14.27 17.13
N VAL A 210 5.48 13.40 16.10
CA VAL A 210 5.25 13.84 14.73
C VAL A 210 3.80 14.28 14.65
N ALA A 211 3.61 15.60 14.61
CA ALA A 211 2.30 16.17 14.40
C ALA A 211 1.81 15.74 13.02
N THR A 212 0.63 15.11 12.97
CA THR A 212 -0.06 14.79 11.72
C THR A 212 -0.06 16.01 10.80
N PRO A 213 0.46 15.91 9.55
CA PRO A 213 0.46 17.03 8.64
C PRO A 213 -0.94 17.63 8.50
N SER A 214 -1.05 18.96 8.47
CA SER A 214 -2.35 19.65 8.41
C SER A 214 -3.19 19.26 7.19
N ALA A 215 -2.55 18.85 6.09
CA ALA A 215 -3.24 18.29 4.93
C ALA A 215 -3.87 16.92 5.24
N CYS A 216 -3.19 16.06 6.00
CA CYS A 216 -3.68 14.74 6.37
C CYS A 216 -4.78 14.82 7.43
N SER A 217 -4.68 15.75 8.39
CA SER A 217 -5.72 15.92 9.41
C SER A 217 -7.06 16.34 8.80
N ARG A 218 -7.06 17.08 7.69
CA ARG A 218 -8.29 17.40 6.93
C ARG A 218 -8.96 16.19 6.27
N LEU A 219 -8.19 15.13 6.00
CA LEU A 219 -8.72 13.87 5.44
C LEU A 219 -9.22 12.92 6.53
N ILE A 220 -8.75 13.08 7.77
CA ILE A 220 -9.23 12.35 8.94
C ILE A 220 -10.51 13.07 9.43
N CYS A 221 -11.66 12.62 8.93
CA CYS A 221 -12.95 13.18 9.25
C CYS A 221 -13.65 12.25 10.24
N HIS A 222 -13.84 12.71 11.46
CA HIS A 222 -14.63 11.99 12.47
C HIS A 222 -16.13 12.33 12.44
N LYS A 223 -16.56 13.14 11.45
CA LYS A 223 -17.94 13.58 11.34
C LYS A 223 -18.73 12.70 10.39
N SER A 224 -20.00 12.47 10.73
CA SER A 224 -20.96 11.73 9.91
C SER A 224 -21.31 12.48 8.61
N ASP A 225 -21.28 13.82 8.62
CA ASP A 225 -21.43 14.65 7.42
C ASP A 225 -20.05 15.11 6.91
N LEU A 226 -19.62 14.53 5.80
CA LEU A 226 -18.33 14.82 5.18
C LEU A 226 -18.30 16.18 4.47
N SER A 227 -19.47 16.82 4.27
CA SER A 227 -19.50 18.21 3.84
C SER A 227 -18.87 19.15 4.87
N GLU A 228 -18.79 18.73 6.13
CA GLU A 228 -18.16 19.51 7.20
C GLU A 228 -16.64 19.27 7.33
N CYS A 229 -16.07 18.36 6.53
CA CYS A 229 -14.66 17.98 6.62
C CYS A 229 -13.81 18.47 5.44
N PHE A 230 -14.42 18.65 4.27
CA PHE A 230 -13.70 18.99 3.04
C PHE A 230 -14.07 20.36 2.44
N TRP A 231 -15.06 21.04 3.00
CA TRP A 231 -15.53 22.36 2.56
C TRP A 231 -15.10 23.45 3.53
#